data_AF-A0A975EFR7-F1
#
_entry.id   AF-A0A975EFR7-F1
#
_cell.length_a   1.000
_cell.length_b   1.000
_cell.length_c   1.000
_cell.angle_alpha   90.00
_cell.angle_beta   90.00
_cell.angle_gamma   90.00
#
_symmetry.space_group_name_H-M   'P 1'
#
loop_
_entity.id
_entity.type
_entity.pdbx_description
1 polymer ?
#
loop_
_entity_poly.entity_id
_entity_poly.type
_entity_poly.pdbx_seq_one_letter_code
_entity_poly.pdbx_strand_id
1 'polypeptide(L)'
;MKWLLGTFSQGWNGRRSRRGHVFQGRYKAVPVSAATESPHYFRIVADYIQLNPARAGLAGGSRGKLVSWKWSSLADFARGKGPDWLIMERVLAAFDLAEDGRGRRAYVAWLEQRAANSKGEIDQAAMAALRRGWYLGEPSFVDKLRSLVEGKPRRATGTDPVARSHDEAGAEELARRALVAVGLPSDPADLASHRKGDPGKVIVATLLKKHTSAGNRWLADRLAMGHTGSVSRLVGAFGRGKGNLGKLGELEKLLQCCT
;
A
#
# COMPACT_ATOMS: atom_id res chain seq x y z
N MET A 1 -3.67 -9.90 0.38
CA MET A 1 -2.96 -10.42 -0.81
C MET A 1 -1.81 -11.40 -0.52
N LYS A 2 -1.09 -11.32 0.63
CA LYS A 2 -0.01 -12.29 0.96
C LYS A 2 -0.46 -13.75 0.87
N TRP A 3 -1.60 -14.08 1.48
CA TRP A 3 -2.14 -15.45 1.46
C TRP A 3 -2.47 -15.90 0.04
N LEU A 4 -3.36 -15.19 -0.67
CA LEU A 4 -3.78 -15.53 -2.04
C LEU A 4 -2.62 -15.74 -3.02
N LEU A 5 -1.69 -14.78 -3.10
CA LEU A 5 -0.58 -14.86 -4.04
C LEU A 5 0.44 -15.93 -3.63
N GLY A 6 0.63 -16.12 -2.32
CA GLY A 6 1.52 -17.14 -1.77
C GLY A 6 1.01 -18.56 -2.07
N THR A 7 -0.25 -18.85 -1.72
CA THR A 7 -0.87 -20.16 -1.94
C THR A 7 -0.98 -20.46 -3.43
N PHE A 8 -1.35 -19.49 -4.27
CA PHE A 8 -1.36 -19.66 -5.72
C PHE A 8 0.05 -19.97 -6.26
N SER A 9 1.06 -19.20 -5.87
CA SER A 9 2.43 -19.40 -6.37
C SER A 9 2.98 -20.77 -6.00
N GLN A 10 2.77 -21.20 -4.75
CA GLN A 10 3.19 -22.51 -4.27
C GLN A 10 2.49 -23.63 -5.05
N GLY A 11 1.16 -23.54 -5.21
CA GLY A 11 0.39 -24.52 -5.95
C GLY A 11 0.67 -24.54 -7.45
N TRP A 12 0.96 -23.40 -8.08
CA TRP A 12 1.31 -23.30 -9.49
C TRP A 12 2.68 -23.92 -9.78
N ASN A 13 3.67 -23.61 -8.93
CA ASN A 13 5.02 -24.15 -9.01
C ASN A 13 5.04 -25.66 -8.78
N GLY A 14 4.34 -26.13 -7.74
CA GLY A 14 4.24 -27.55 -7.41
C GLY A 14 3.67 -28.39 -8.55
N ARG A 15 2.59 -27.91 -9.19
CA ARG A 15 1.97 -28.61 -10.35
C ARG A 15 2.82 -28.63 -11.61
N ARG A 16 3.82 -27.77 -11.73
CA ARG A 16 4.67 -27.64 -12.93
C ARG A 16 6.11 -28.06 -12.67
N SER A 17 6.41 -28.60 -11.48
CA SER A 17 7.77 -28.91 -11.03
C SER A 17 8.73 -27.73 -11.23
N ARG A 18 8.24 -26.51 -11.04
CA ARG A 18 9.02 -25.27 -11.17
C ARG A 18 9.37 -24.70 -9.80
N ARG A 19 10.41 -23.90 -9.75
CA ARG A 19 10.79 -23.09 -8.58
C ARG A 19 11.03 -21.65 -9.06
N GLY A 20 10.58 -20.68 -8.26
CA GLY A 20 10.79 -19.26 -8.57
C GLY A 20 9.51 -18.43 -8.51
N HIS A 21 9.65 -17.17 -8.93
CA HIS A 21 8.59 -16.17 -8.88
C HIS A 21 7.56 -16.41 -9.99
N VAL A 22 6.28 -16.50 -9.60
CA VAL A 22 5.14 -16.58 -10.55
C VAL A 22 4.65 -15.19 -10.94
N PHE A 23 4.74 -14.23 -10.01
CA PHE A 23 4.33 -12.85 -10.20
C PHE A 23 5.54 -11.93 -10.32
N GLN A 24 5.42 -10.91 -11.17
CA GLN A 24 6.50 -9.96 -11.48
C GLN A 24 6.82 -8.98 -10.32
N GLY A 25 6.03 -8.96 -9.25
CA GLY A 25 6.25 -8.06 -8.12
C GLY A 25 5.18 -8.15 -7.03
N ARG A 26 5.23 -7.19 -6.10
CA ARG A 26 4.20 -7.05 -5.06
C ARG A 26 2.90 -6.53 -5.69
N TYR A 27 1.77 -6.92 -5.11
CA TYR A 27 0.48 -6.34 -5.49
C TYR A 27 0.49 -4.83 -5.23
N LYS A 28 -0.19 -4.09 -6.11
CA LYS A 28 -0.47 -2.67 -5.90
C LYS A 28 -1.87 -2.53 -5.32
N ALA A 29 -2.04 -1.61 -4.38
CA ALA A 29 -3.34 -1.21 -3.86
C ALA A 29 -3.39 0.31 -3.89
N VAL A 30 -4.23 0.85 -4.77
CA VAL A 30 -4.46 2.28 -4.93
C VAL A 30 -5.82 2.56 -4.29
N PRO A 31 -5.90 3.31 -3.18
CA PRO A 31 -7.16 3.78 -2.63
C PRO A 31 -7.88 4.65 -3.66
N VAL A 32 -9.18 4.41 -3.83
CA VAL A 32 -10.03 5.14 -4.78
C VAL A 32 -11.07 5.89 -3.98
N SER A 33 -11.28 7.17 -4.30
CA SER A 33 -12.37 7.94 -3.72
C SER A 33 -13.70 7.26 -4.04
N ALA A 34 -14.48 7.06 -2.98
CA ALA A 34 -15.77 6.40 -3.02
C ALA A 34 -16.93 7.41 -2.95
N ALA A 35 -16.65 8.70 -3.17
CA ALA A 35 -17.66 9.75 -3.13
C ALA A 35 -18.79 9.44 -4.14
N THR A 36 -20.02 9.30 -3.63
CA THR A 36 -21.20 9.01 -4.44
C THR A 36 -21.68 10.24 -5.20
N GLU A 37 -21.44 11.44 -4.66
CA GLU A 37 -21.79 12.73 -5.28
C GLU A 37 -20.86 13.08 -6.47
N SER A 38 -19.64 12.55 -6.47
CA SER A 38 -18.69 12.69 -7.57
C SER A 38 -18.04 11.34 -7.87
N PRO A 39 -18.76 10.42 -8.53
CA PRO A 39 -18.30 9.05 -8.76
C PRO A 39 -17.23 8.96 -9.86
N HIS A 40 -16.67 10.08 -10.32
CA HIS A 40 -15.73 10.16 -11.43
C HIS A 40 -14.57 9.18 -11.31
N TYR A 41 -13.90 9.15 -10.14
CA TYR A 41 -12.77 8.26 -9.88
C TYR A 41 -13.18 6.79 -9.82
N PHE A 42 -14.39 6.50 -9.33
CA PHE A 42 -14.94 5.15 -9.32
C PHE A 42 -15.28 4.66 -10.73
N ARG A 43 -15.88 5.51 -11.58
CA ARG A 43 -16.16 5.23 -13.01
C ARG A 43 -14.87 4.85 -13.74
N ILE A 44 -13.79 5.62 -13.55
CA ILE A 44 -12.47 5.32 -14.12
C ILE A 44 -12.01 3.89 -13.80
N VAL A 45 -12.16 3.45 -12.56
CA VAL A 45 -11.71 2.10 -12.14
C VAL A 45 -12.64 1.01 -12.67
N ALA A 46 -13.95 1.23 -12.64
CA ALA A 46 -14.91 0.30 -13.23
C ALA A 46 -14.58 0.05 -14.71
N ASP A 47 -14.33 1.11 -15.46
CA ASP A 47 -13.95 1.03 -16.88
C ASP A 47 -12.61 0.37 -17.08
N TYR A 48 -11.61 0.76 -16.29
CA TYR A 48 -10.28 0.20 -16.38
C TYR A 48 -10.33 -1.32 -16.28
N ILE A 49 -11.13 -1.86 -15.34
CA ILE A 49 -11.29 -3.30 -15.13
C ILE A 49 -11.99 -3.93 -16.33
N GLN A 50 -13.16 -3.41 -16.72
CA GLN A 50 -14.00 -4.04 -17.74
C GLN A 50 -13.40 -3.93 -19.15
N LEU A 51 -12.70 -2.85 -19.46
CA LEU A 51 -12.05 -2.59 -20.75
C LEU A 51 -10.63 -3.13 -20.83
N ASN A 52 -10.06 -3.68 -19.75
CA ASN A 52 -8.70 -4.23 -19.78
C ASN A 52 -8.51 -5.32 -20.86
N PRO A 53 -9.46 -6.25 -21.10
CA PRO A 53 -9.33 -7.23 -22.18
C PRO A 53 -9.26 -6.58 -23.57
N ALA A 54 -10.01 -5.50 -23.80
CA ALA A 54 -9.94 -4.74 -25.04
C ALA A 54 -8.60 -4.03 -25.19
N ARG A 55 -8.15 -3.36 -24.13
CA ARG A 55 -6.84 -2.69 -24.10
C ARG A 55 -5.67 -3.66 -24.29
N ALA A 56 -5.82 -4.90 -23.83
CA ALA A 56 -4.84 -5.96 -24.02
C ALA A 56 -4.91 -6.64 -25.40
N GLY A 57 -5.88 -6.26 -26.25
CA GLY A 57 -6.09 -6.87 -27.57
C GLY A 57 -6.62 -8.30 -27.51
N LEU A 58 -7.30 -8.68 -26.42
CA LEU A 58 -7.77 -10.04 -26.16
C LEU A 58 -9.26 -10.24 -26.50
N ALA A 59 -10.07 -9.19 -26.40
CA ALA A 59 -11.51 -9.19 -26.72
C ALA A 59 -11.96 -7.80 -27.17
N GLY A 60 -13.17 -7.65 -27.69
CA GLY A 60 -13.68 -6.36 -28.18
C GLY A 60 -13.24 -6.04 -29.62
N GLY A 61 -14.03 -5.23 -30.32
CA GLY A 61 -13.77 -4.83 -31.70
C GLY A 61 -13.59 -6.04 -32.63
N SER A 62 -12.45 -6.10 -33.34
CA SER A 62 -12.13 -7.20 -34.27
C SER A 62 -11.88 -8.55 -33.59
N ARG A 63 -11.76 -8.60 -32.26
CA ARG A 63 -11.57 -9.82 -31.46
C ARG A 63 -12.90 -10.42 -30.95
N GLY A 64 -14.03 -9.92 -31.44
CA GLY A 64 -15.38 -10.32 -31.02
C GLY A 64 -15.93 -9.44 -29.90
N LYS A 65 -17.10 -9.80 -29.36
CA LYS A 65 -17.76 -9.02 -28.31
C LYS A 65 -16.96 -9.04 -27.00
N LEU A 66 -16.86 -7.90 -26.33
CA LEU A 66 -16.19 -7.78 -25.03
C LEU A 66 -16.87 -8.66 -23.97
N VAL A 67 -18.20 -8.72 -23.96
CA VAL A 67 -19.01 -9.53 -23.03
C VAL A 67 -18.71 -11.03 -23.12
N SER A 68 -18.16 -11.51 -24.24
CA SER A 68 -17.78 -12.91 -24.43
C SER A 68 -16.48 -13.28 -23.70
N TRP A 69 -15.75 -12.30 -23.14
CA TRP A 69 -14.53 -12.55 -22.38
C TRP A 69 -14.82 -13.20 -21.02
N LYS A 70 -14.51 -14.49 -20.90
CA LYS A 70 -14.86 -15.32 -19.73
C LYS A 70 -14.15 -14.94 -18.42
N TRP A 71 -13.05 -14.17 -18.49
CA TRP A 71 -12.27 -13.77 -17.32
C TRP A 71 -12.57 -12.31 -16.92
N SER A 72 -13.86 -11.96 -16.93
CA SER A 72 -14.42 -10.67 -16.52
C SER A 72 -15.82 -10.90 -15.93
N SER A 73 -16.27 -9.98 -15.07
CA SER A 73 -17.65 -9.95 -14.56
C SER A 73 -18.65 -9.32 -15.54
N LEU A 74 -18.22 -8.84 -16.71
CA LEU A 74 -19.12 -8.21 -17.69
C LEU A 74 -20.24 -9.15 -18.17
N ALA A 75 -19.95 -10.45 -18.27
CA ALA A 75 -20.96 -11.46 -18.58
C ALA A 75 -22.04 -11.57 -17.49
N ASP A 76 -21.69 -11.34 -16.22
CA ASP A 76 -22.64 -11.31 -15.12
C ASP A 76 -23.56 -10.09 -15.21
N PHE A 77 -23.04 -8.92 -15.59
CA PHE A 77 -23.85 -7.72 -15.90
C PHE A 77 -24.85 -8.01 -17.01
N ALA A 78 -24.42 -8.65 -18.11
CA ALA A 78 -25.30 -8.98 -19.21
C ALA A 78 -26.41 -9.98 -18.83
N ARG A 79 -26.09 -10.96 -17.97
CA ARG A 79 -27.07 -11.92 -17.43
C ARG A 79 -27.97 -11.32 -16.34
N GLY A 80 -27.52 -10.26 -15.67
CA GLY A 80 -28.15 -9.74 -14.45
C GLY A 80 -28.09 -10.72 -13.28
N LYS A 81 -27.14 -11.66 -13.29
CA LYS A 81 -26.91 -12.63 -12.22
C LYS A 81 -25.42 -12.87 -12.10
N GLY A 82 -24.93 -12.75 -10.88
CA GLY A 82 -23.54 -13.00 -10.50
C GLY A 82 -23.48 -13.54 -9.07
N PRO A 83 -22.27 -13.72 -8.53
CA PRO A 83 -22.10 -14.07 -7.12
C PRO A 83 -22.54 -12.90 -6.21
N ASP A 84 -23.01 -13.21 -4.99
CA ASP A 84 -23.58 -12.22 -4.05
C ASP A 84 -22.64 -11.06 -3.69
N TRP A 85 -21.33 -11.26 -3.83
CA TRP A 85 -20.33 -10.21 -3.58
C TRP A 85 -20.14 -9.25 -4.76
N LEU A 86 -20.73 -9.52 -5.93
CA LEU A 86 -20.68 -8.65 -7.10
C LEU A 86 -21.83 -7.63 -7.06
N ILE A 87 -21.55 -6.48 -6.44
CA ILE A 87 -22.52 -5.38 -6.35
C ILE A 87 -22.56 -4.61 -7.67
N MET A 88 -23.58 -4.88 -8.50
CA MET A 88 -23.73 -4.24 -9.82
C MET A 88 -24.38 -2.86 -9.69
N GLU A 89 -25.29 -2.70 -8.73
CA GLU A 89 -26.11 -1.51 -8.45
C GLU A 89 -25.21 -0.29 -8.26
N ARG A 90 -24.12 -0.45 -7.48
CA ARG A 90 -23.15 0.63 -7.28
C ARG A 90 -22.49 1.10 -8.57
N VAL A 91 -22.22 0.21 -9.52
CA VAL A 91 -21.69 0.58 -10.84
C VAL A 91 -22.77 1.30 -11.63
N LEU A 92 -23.99 0.77 -11.69
CA LEU A 92 -25.09 1.39 -12.43
C LEU A 92 -25.41 2.79 -11.90
N ALA A 93 -25.56 2.95 -10.58
CA ALA A 93 -25.75 4.23 -9.93
C ALA A 93 -24.59 5.18 -10.20
N ALA A 94 -23.35 4.68 -10.14
CA ALA A 94 -22.20 5.50 -10.47
C ALA A 94 -22.25 6.02 -11.90
N PHE A 95 -22.87 5.35 -12.87
CA PHE A 95 -23.01 5.81 -14.26
C PHE A 95 -24.34 6.52 -14.54
N ASP A 96 -25.11 6.89 -13.51
CA ASP A 96 -26.45 7.48 -13.62
C ASP A 96 -27.41 6.59 -14.45
N LEU A 97 -27.26 5.26 -14.32
CA LEU A 97 -28.07 4.26 -15.00
C LEU A 97 -29.10 3.65 -14.05
N ALA A 98 -30.25 3.24 -14.61
CA ALA A 98 -31.26 2.52 -13.84
C ALA A 98 -30.70 1.24 -13.20
N GLU A 99 -31.03 0.99 -11.94
CA GLU A 99 -30.58 -0.18 -11.18
C GLU A 99 -31.36 -1.46 -11.53
N ASP A 100 -31.62 -1.66 -12.82
CA ASP A 100 -32.41 -2.77 -13.34
C ASP A 100 -31.80 -3.34 -14.64
N GLY A 101 -32.55 -4.20 -15.32
CA GLY A 101 -32.10 -4.81 -16.58
C GLY A 101 -31.82 -3.81 -17.70
N ARG A 102 -32.46 -2.64 -17.70
CA ARG A 102 -32.24 -1.59 -18.71
C ARG A 102 -30.88 -0.94 -18.50
N GLY A 103 -30.54 -0.54 -17.27
CA GLY A 103 -29.24 0.05 -16.98
C GLY A 103 -28.10 -0.93 -17.20
N ARG A 104 -28.27 -2.21 -16.85
CA ARG A 104 -27.26 -3.24 -17.17
C ARG A 104 -26.99 -3.36 -18.67
N ARG A 105 -28.04 -3.40 -19.50
CA ARG A 105 -27.89 -3.43 -20.96
C ARG A 105 -27.21 -2.17 -21.49
N ALA A 106 -27.57 -1.01 -20.96
CA ALA A 106 -26.94 0.27 -21.33
C ALA A 106 -25.45 0.28 -20.98
N TYR A 107 -25.08 -0.18 -19.79
CA TYR A 107 -23.68 -0.27 -19.36
C TYR A 107 -22.85 -1.21 -20.24
N VAL A 108 -23.38 -2.41 -20.54
CA VAL A 108 -22.72 -3.37 -21.45
C VAL A 108 -22.57 -2.79 -22.85
N ALA A 109 -23.63 -2.19 -23.41
CA ALA A 109 -23.59 -1.58 -24.74
C ALA A 109 -22.56 -0.44 -24.82
N TRP A 110 -22.49 0.39 -23.78
CA TRP A 110 -21.52 1.47 -23.68
C TRP A 110 -20.06 0.94 -23.65
N LEU A 111 -19.78 -0.12 -22.90
CA LEU A 111 -18.46 -0.76 -22.88
C LEU A 111 -18.11 -1.42 -24.23
N GLU A 112 -19.06 -2.09 -24.89
CA GLU A 112 -18.86 -2.68 -26.21
C GLU A 112 -18.52 -1.60 -27.26
N GLN A 113 -19.23 -0.48 -27.25
CA GLN A 113 -18.96 0.65 -28.15
C GLN A 113 -17.55 1.20 -27.93
N ARG A 114 -17.12 1.37 -26.68
CA ARG A 114 -15.75 1.83 -26.36
C ARG A 114 -14.68 0.81 -26.75
N ALA A 115 -14.95 -0.47 -26.55
CA ALA A 115 -14.04 -1.53 -26.98
C ALA A 115 -13.86 -1.54 -28.51
N ALA A 116 -14.94 -1.27 -29.27
CA ALA A 116 -14.90 -1.18 -30.72
C ALA A 116 -14.20 0.09 -31.23
N ASN A 117 -14.53 1.25 -30.68
CA ASN A 117 -14.13 2.55 -31.23
C ASN A 117 -12.76 3.04 -30.75
N SER A 118 -12.42 2.78 -29.48
CA SER A 118 -11.19 3.30 -28.87
C SER A 118 -10.31 2.19 -28.28
N LYS A 119 -10.55 0.92 -28.66
CA LYS A 119 -9.86 -0.25 -28.07
C LYS A 119 -9.95 -0.28 -26.54
N GLY A 120 -11.02 0.32 -25.99
CA GLY A 120 -11.22 0.45 -24.56
C GLY A 120 -10.27 1.42 -23.86
N GLU A 121 -9.65 2.36 -24.59
CA GLU A 121 -8.81 3.40 -24.00
C GLU A 121 -9.53 4.14 -22.88
N ILE A 122 -8.79 4.41 -21.81
CA ILE A 122 -9.19 5.28 -20.72
C ILE A 122 -8.24 6.48 -20.72
N ASP A 123 -8.70 7.59 -20.12
CA ASP A 123 -7.95 8.85 -20.08
C ASP A 123 -6.48 8.67 -19.61
N GLN A 124 -5.56 9.44 -20.21
CA GLN A 124 -4.12 9.30 -19.93
C GLN A 124 -3.75 9.74 -18.51
N ALA A 125 -4.38 10.80 -17.99
CA ALA A 125 -4.15 11.22 -16.61
C ALA A 125 -4.69 10.18 -15.63
N ALA A 126 -5.86 9.61 -15.91
CA ALA A 126 -6.43 8.48 -15.17
C ALA A 126 -5.51 7.24 -15.20
N MET A 127 -4.94 6.89 -16.36
CA MET A 127 -3.96 5.81 -16.49
C MET A 127 -2.68 6.06 -15.70
N ALA A 128 -2.18 7.30 -15.72
CA ALA A 128 -0.99 7.68 -14.96
C ALA A 128 -1.24 7.55 -13.45
N ALA A 129 -2.39 8.04 -12.97
CA ALA A 129 -2.81 7.91 -11.59
C ALA A 129 -2.97 6.43 -11.16
N LEU A 130 -3.57 5.58 -11.99
CA LEU A 130 -3.68 4.14 -11.69
C LEU A 130 -2.34 3.40 -11.67
N ARG A 131 -1.37 3.81 -12.52
CA ARG A 131 -0.06 3.14 -12.64
C ARG A 131 0.93 3.56 -11.56
N ARG A 132 0.96 4.85 -11.25
CA ARG A 132 2.01 5.51 -10.45
C ARG A 132 1.48 6.27 -9.24
N GLY A 133 0.17 6.52 -9.17
CA GLY A 133 -0.45 7.27 -8.08
C GLY A 133 -0.51 6.48 -6.78
N TRP A 134 -0.41 7.22 -5.67
CA TRP A 134 -0.62 6.70 -4.33
C TRP A 134 -2.12 6.55 -4.03
N TYR A 135 -2.98 7.33 -4.68
CA TYR A 135 -4.44 7.27 -4.60
C TYR A 135 -5.07 7.77 -5.90
N LEU A 136 -6.38 7.55 -6.06
CA LEU A 136 -7.19 8.10 -7.15
C LEU A 136 -8.42 8.78 -6.54
N GLY A 137 -8.41 10.10 -6.46
CA GLY A 137 -9.43 10.87 -5.73
C GLY A 137 -9.21 12.37 -5.86
N GLU A 138 -10.18 13.12 -5.38
CA GLU A 138 -10.12 14.57 -5.25
C GLU A 138 -9.01 15.00 -4.26
N PRO A 139 -8.50 16.24 -4.33
CA PRO A 139 -7.40 16.67 -3.44
C PRO A 139 -7.70 16.46 -1.95
N SER A 140 -8.93 16.74 -1.50
CA SER A 140 -9.37 16.53 -0.10
C SER A 140 -9.40 15.06 0.32
N PHE A 141 -9.38 14.11 -0.62
CA PHE A 141 -9.32 12.69 -0.31
C PHE A 141 -8.01 12.32 0.39
N VAL A 142 -6.90 13.02 0.09
CA VAL A 142 -5.60 12.73 0.72
C VAL A 142 -5.63 13.02 2.21
N ASP A 143 -6.34 14.06 2.64
CA ASP A 143 -6.45 14.42 4.06
C ASP A 143 -7.27 13.40 4.82
N LYS A 144 -8.35 12.90 4.19
CA LYS A 144 -9.12 11.76 4.72
C LYS A 144 -8.27 10.48 4.81
N LEU A 145 -7.43 10.20 3.81
CA LEU A 145 -6.52 9.05 3.89
C LEU A 145 -5.48 9.24 5.00
N ARG A 146 -4.98 10.45 5.20
CA ARG A 146 -4.02 10.79 6.26
C ARG A 146 -4.62 10.59 7.65
N SER A 147 -5.83 11.10 7.88
CA SER A 147 -6.51 10.95 9.18
C SER A 147 -6.82 9.49 9.54
N LEU A 148 -7.03 8.62 8.54
CA LEU A 148 -7.18 7.17 8.76
C LEU A 148 -5.88 6.46 9.16
N VAL A 149 -4.73 7.10 8.96
CA VAL A 149 -3.39 6.54 9.22
C VAL A 149 -2.76 7.14 10.48
N GLU A 150 -3.11 8.38 10.85
CA GLU A 150 -2.72 9.00 12.11
C GLU A 150 -3.18 8.12 13.29
N GLY A 151 -2.23 7.47 13.98
CA GLY A 151 -2.48 6.55 15.09
C GLY A 151 -1.91 5.12 14.92
N LYS A 152 -1.32 4.77 13.77
CA LYS A 152 -0.64 3.47 13.60
C LYS A 152 0.76 3.65 12.97
N PRO A 153 1.86 3.45 13.71
CA PRO A 153 3.20 3.55 13.12
C PRO A 153 3.38 2.47 12.05
N ARG A 154 3.74 2.89 10.84
CA ARG A 154 4.03 1.98 9.72
C ARG A 154 5.53 1.74 9.65
N ARG A 155 5.93 0.46 9.64
CA ARG A 155 7.26 0.06 9.16
C ARG A 155 7.38 0.38 7.66
N ALA A 156 8.21 1.34 7.27
CA ALA A 156 8.51 1.56 5.86
C ALA A 156 9.33 0.37 5.36
N THR A 157 8.82 -0.24 4.30
CA THR A 157 9.56 -1.18 3.49
C THR A 157 9.34 -0.78 2.04
N GLY A 158 9.97 0.34 1.66
CA GLY A 158 9.91 0.92 0.31
C GLY A 158 11.10 1.85 0.00
N THR A 159 11.37 2.04 -1.29
CA THR A 159 12.47 2.82 -1.88
C THR A 159 12.06 4.24 -2.30
N ASP A 160 10.92 4.73 -1.83
CA ASP A 160 10.39 6.05 -2.21
C ASP A 160 11.15 7.18 -1.47
N PRO A 161 11.83 8.11 -2.17
CA PRO A 161 12.65 9.15 -1.56
C PRO A 161 11.85 10.17 -0.72
N VAL A 162 10.61 10.48 -1.11
CA VAL A 162 9.80 11.50 -0.42
C VAL A 162 9.15 10.94 0.85
N ALA A 163 8.78 9.66 0.82
CA ALA A 163 8.33 8.96 2.03
C ALA A 163 9.48 8.71 3.03
N ARG A 164 10.74 8.65 2.55
CA ARG A 164 11.93 8.60 3.41
C ARG A 164 12.21 9.95 4.07
N SER A 165 12.17 11.05 3.33
CA SER A 165 12.50 12.38 3.88
C SER A 165 11.50 12.86 4.94
N HIS A 166 10.20 12.64 4.76
CA HIS A 166 9.19 13.03 5.76
C HIS A 166 9.18 12.13 7.00
N ASP A 167 9.61 10.87 6.88
CA ASP A 167 9.75 9.95 8.02
C ASP A 167 11.04 10.16 8.81
N GLU A 168 12.14 10.54 8.14
CA GLU A 168 13.42 10.82 8.79
C GLU A 168 13.35 12.02 9.73
N ALA A 169 12.56 13.07 9.41
CA ALA A 169 12.37 14.21 10.31
C ALA A 169 11.64 13.82 11.61
N GLY A 170 10.58 13.00 11.51
CA GLY A 170 9.88 12.48 12.68
C GLY A 170 10.73 11.49 13.48
N ALA A 171 11.54 10.68 12.79
CA ALA A 171 12.51 9.79 13.43
C ALA A 171 13.64 10.56 14.12
N GLU A 172 14.09 11.67 13.55
CA GLU A 172 15.12 12.53 14.13
C GLU A 172 14.64 13.16 15.43
N GLU A 173 13.44 13.75 15.46
CA GLU A 173 12.92 14.36 16.68
C GLU A 173 12.68 13.31 17.77
N LEU A 174 12.13 12.14 17.41
CA LEU A 174 11.97 11.06 18.37
C LEU A 174 13.33 10.53 18.87
N ALA A 175 14.34 10.44 18.00
CA ALA A 175 15.68 10.01 18.39
C ALA A 175 16.30 11.01 19.37
N ARG A 176 16.22 12.32 19.10
CA ARG A 176 16.76 13.37 19.97
C ARG A 176 16.16 13.29 21.38
N ARG A 177 14.82 13.21 21.47
CA ARG A 177 14.11 13.10 22.76
C ARG A 177 14.45 11.81 23.50
N ALA A 178 14.47 10.68 22.79
CA ALA A 178 14.76 9.37 23.37
C ALA A 178 16.22 9.26 23.86
N LEU A 179 17.18 9.86 23.15
CA LEU A 179 18.60 9.89 23.54
C LEU A 179 18.79 10.66 24.85
N VAL A 180 18.21 11.86 24.94
CA VAL A 180 18.23 12.66 26.18
C VAL A 180 17.59 11.91 27.34
N ALA A 181 16.43 11.27 27.10
CA ALA A 181 15.73 10.48 28.11
C ALA A 181 16.54 9.29 28.67
N VAL A 182 17.45 8.72 27.87
CA VAL A 182 18.33 7.63 28.32
C VAL A 182 19.71 8.12 28.78
N GLY A 183 19.90 9.44 28.89
CA GLY A 183 21.15 10.06 29.36
C GLY A 183 22.30 9.98 28.35
N LEU A 184 21.99 9.89 27.05
CA LEU A 184 22.99 9.89 25.97
C LEU A 184 23.00 11.24 25.23
N PRO A 185 24.16 11.62 24.66
CA PRO A 185 24.25 12.79 23.80
C PRO A 185 23.29 12.68 22.61
N SER A 186 22.69 13.81 22.22
CA SER A 186 21.85 13.87 21.03
C SER A 186 22.65 13.94 19.73
N ASP A 187 23.86 14.51 19.77
CA ASP A 187 24.72 14.68 18.59
C ASP A 187 25.34 13.33 18.16
N PRO A 188 25.23 12.94 16.86
CA PRO A 188 25.88 11.76 16.32
C PRO A 188 27.40 11.68 16.57
N ALA A 189 28.11 12.80 16.55
CA ALA A 189 29.56 12.85 16.76
C ALA A 189 29.91 12.46 18.20
N ASP A 190 29.20 13.00 19.19
CA ASP A 190 29.39 12.68 20.60
C ASP A 190 28.97 11.23 20.90
N LEU A 191 27.90 10.77 20.24
CA LEU A 191 27.47 9.37 20.33
C LEU A 191 28.54 8.40 19.84
N ALA A 192 29.41 8.78 18.89
CA ALA A 192 30.45 7.90 18.38
C ALA A 192 31.48 7.50 19.46
N SER A 193 31.62 8.28 20.54
CA SER A 193 32.46 7.95 21.70
C SER A 193 31.91 6.77 22.53
N HIS A 194 30.60 6.53 22.47
CA HIS A 194 29.94 5.42 23.15
C HIS A 194 30.02 4.13 22.34
N ARG A 195 30.06 2.98 23.05
CA ARG A 195 30.11 1.65 22.43
C ARG A 195 29.00 1.49 21.37
N LYS A 196 29.31 0.88 20.23
CA LYS A 196 28.34 0.62 19.14
C LYS A 196 27.10 -0.18 19.59
N GLY A 197 27.25 -1.01 20.60
CA GLY A 197 26.19 -1.81 21.22
C GLY A 197 25.75 -1.32 22.60
N ASP A 198 25.94 -0.03 22.89
CA ASP A 198 25.50 0.57 24.15
C ASP A 198 24.00 0.29 24.42
N PRO A 199 23.61 -0.16 25.63
CA PRO A 199 22.22 -0.48 25.95
C PRO A 199 21.24 0.68 25.70
N GLY A 200 21.66 1.93 25.92
CA GLY A 200 20.88 3.13 25.64
C GLY A 200 20.63 3.32 24.15
N LYS A 201 21.65 3.09 23.31
CA LYS A 201 21.49 3.12 21.85
C LYS A 201 20.55 2.00 21.37
N VAL A 202 20.62 0.82 21.97
CA VAL A 202 19.80 -0.33 21.58
C VAL A 202 18.32 -0.12 21.93
N ILE A 203 18.00 0.42 23.11
CA ILE A 203 16.61 0.70 23.47
C ILE A 203 16.02 1.82 22.60
N VAL A 204 16.80 2.87 22.29
CA VAL A 204 16.40 3.95 21.37
C VAL A 204 16.18 3.41 19.95
N ALA A 205 17.10 2.60 19.43
CA ALA A 205 16.92 1.95 18.13
C ALA A 205 15.67 1.06 18.07
N THR A 206 15.35 0.39 19.18
CA THR A 206 14.15 -0.46 19.29
C THR A 206 12.88 0.38 19.28
N LEU A 207 12.86 1.48 20.03
CA LEU A 207 11.77 2.45 20.06
C LEU A 207 11.52 3.04 18.66
N LEU A 208 12.57 3.51 18.00
CA LEU A 208 12.49 4.08 16.64
C LEU A 208 11.93 3.05 15.66
N LYS A 209 12.38 1.79 15.69
CA LYS A 209 11.82 0.73 14.83
C LYS A 209 10.37 0.36 15.13
N LYS A 210 9.85 0.71 16.30
CA LYS A 210 8.45 0.47 16.71
C LYS A 210 7.55 1.63 16.28
N HIS A 211 8.03 2.86 16.35
CA HIS A 211 7.22 4.07 16.16
C HIS A 211 7.49 4.84 14.87
N THR A 212 8.55 4.50 14.13
CA THR A 212 8.93 5.18 12.90
C THR A 212 9.20 4.17 11.78
N SER A 213 9.37 4.70 10.58
CA SER A 213 9.69 3.92 9.40
C SER A 213 11.20 3.84 9.13
N ALA A 214 12.04 4.40 10.02
CA ALA A 214 13.47 4.55 9.81
C ALA A 214 14.18 3.20 9.54
N GLY A 215 14.95 3.17 8.46
CA GLY A 215 15.69 1.98 8.03
C GLY A 215 16.91 1.68 8.92
N ASN A 216 17.39 0.43 8.89
CA ASN A 216 18.60 0.03 9.63
C ASN A 216 19.85 0.83 9.25
N ARG A 217 19.92 1.39 8.02
CA ARG A 217 21.02 2.27 7.59
C ARG A 217 20.98 3.59 8.33
N TRP A 218 19.84 4.26 8.28
CA TRP A 218 19.61 5.50 9.02
C TRP A 218 19.89 5.33 10.52
N LEU A 219 19.38 4.25 11.15
CA LEU A 219 19.64 3.96 12.56
C LEU A 219 21.13 3.73 12.85
N ALA A 220 21.82 3.04 11.96
CA ALA A 220 23.24 2.75 12.13
C ALA A 220 24.10 4.01 12.07
N ASP A 221 23.79 4.90 11.14
CA ASP A 221 24.46 6.17 10.94
C ASP A 221 24.12 7.13 12.09
N ARG A 222 22.82 7.33 12.38
CA ARG A 222 22.33 8.28 13.38
C ARG A 222 22.74 7.97 14.82
N LEU A 223 22.76 6.68 15.19
CA LEU A 223 23.08 6.23 16.54
C LEU A 223 24.54 5.74 16.67
N ALA A 224 25.35 5.88 15.62
CA ALA A 224 26.73 5.39 15.57
C ALA A 224 26.87 3.91 15.98
N MET A 225 26.04 3.03 15.40
CA MET A 225 25.96 1.59 15.74
C MET A 225 26.76 0.70 14.77
N GLY A 226 27.50 1.29 13.83
CA GLY A 226 28.34 0.58 12.87
C GLY A 226 27.56 0.08 11.66
N HIS A 227 27.62 -1.22 11.36
CA HIS A 227 26.96 -1.77 10.17
C HIS A 227 25.47 -2.06 10.42
N THR A 228 24.65 -1.99 9.36
CA THR A 228 23.20 -2.28 9.42
C THR A 228 22.85 -3.66 9.98
N GLY A 229 23.73 -4.65 9.78
CA GLY A 229 23.62 -5.99 10.36
C GLY A 229 23.74 -6.01 11.89
N SER A 230 24.57 -5.13 12.47
CA SER A 230 24.72 -4.97 13.92
C SER A 230 23.44 -4.46 14.55
N VAL A 231 22.80 -3.44 13.94
CA VAL A 231 21.50 -2.91 14.39
C VAL A 231 20.45 -4.02 14.39
N SER A 232 20.35 -4.78 13.30
CA SER A 232 19.40 -5.90 13.19
C SER A 232 19.59 -6.94 14.31
N ARG A 233 20.85 -7.34 14.55
CA ARG A 233 21.20 -8.33 15.58
C ARG A 233 20.91 -7.81 16.99
N LEU A 234 21.33 -6.59 17.30
CA LEU A 234 21.19 -5.99 18.64
C LEU A 234 19.73 -5.75 19.00
N VAL A 235 18.94 -5.14 18.11
CA VAL A 235 17.50 -4.93 18.33
C VAL A 235 16.76 -6.27 18.41
N GLY A 236 17.12 -7.23 17.56
CA GLY A 236 16.54 -8.58 17.60
C GLY A 236 16.83 -9.31 18.91
N ALA A 237 18.04 -9.17 19.45
CA ALA A 237 18.41 -9.74 20.75
C ALA A 237 17.68 -9.02 21.90
N PHE A 238 17.58 -7.69 21.86
CA PHE A 238 16.86 -6.91 22.86
C PHE A 238 15.40 -7.34 23.02
N GLY A 239 14.70 -7.51 21.90
CA GLY A 239 13.30 -7.95 21.90
C GLY A 239 13.05 -9.37 22.43
N ARG A 240 14.09 -10.22 22.54
CA ARG A 240 14.01 -11.56 23.13
C ARG A 240 14.41 -11.60 24.61
N GLY A 241 14.97 -10.51 25.14
CA GLY A 241 15.44 -10.46 26.53
C GLY A 241 14.30 -10.28 27.54
N LYS A 242 14.28 -11.12 28.58
CA LYS A 242 13.34 -10.98 29.71
C LYS A 242 13.59 -9.64 30.40
N GLY A 243 12.53 -8.84 30.63
CA GLY A 243 12.59 -7.53 31.28
C GLY A 243 12.87 -6.33 30.35
N ASN A 244 13.38 -6.54 29.14
CA ASN A 244 13.70 -5.44 28.20
C ASN A 244 12.46 -4.73 27.64
N LEU A 245 11.36 -5.47 27.46
CA LEU A 245 10.08 -4.90 27.01
C LEU A 245 9.47 -3.97 28.08
N GLY A 246 9.71 -4.23 29.36
CA GLY A 246 9.31 -3.35 30.46
C GLY A 246 10.03 -2.02 30.39
N LYS A 247 11.37 -2.05 30.27
CA LYS A 247 12.21 -0.85 30.09
C LYS A 247 11.81 -0.02 28.87
N LEU A 248 11.46 -0.69 27.76
CA LEU A 248 10.95 0.01 26.57
C LEU A 248 9.62 0.71 26.86
N GLY A 249 8.71 0.05 27.59
CA GLY A 249 7.44 0.63 28.00
C GLY A 249 7.59 1.82 28.97
N GLU A 250 8.58 1.80 29.86
CA GLU A 250 8.91 2.93 30.74
C GLU A 250 9.40 4.14 29.94
N LEU A 251 10.32 3.91 28.98
CA LEU A 251 10.78 4.96 28.07
C LEU A 251 9.64 5.54 27.24
N GLU A 252 8.73 4.69 26.74
CA GLU A 252 7.54 5.12 26.00
C GLU A 252 6.64 6.04 26.84
N LYS A 253 6.40 5.70 28.12
CA LYS A 253 5.63 6.54 29.04
C LYS A 253 6.31 7.88 29.29
N LEU A 254 7.62 7.88 29.54
CA LEU A 254 8.38 9.08 29.81
C LEU A 254 8.33 10.06 28.63
N LEU A 255 8.38 9.54 27.39
CA LEU A 255 8.27 10.36 26.18
C LEU A 255 6.84 10.85 25.88
N GLN A 256 5.80 10.27 26.48
CA GLN A 256 4.41 10.76 26.37
C GLN A 256 4.08 11.85 27.40
N CYS A 257 4.79 11.92 28.52
CA CYS A 257 4.64 12.98 29.52
C CYS A 257 5.34 14.29 29.15
N CYS A 258 6.20 14.27 28.12
CA CYS A 258 6.99 15.41 27.65
C CYS A 258 6.47 15.99 26.31
N THR A 259 5.17 15.87 26.04
CA THR A 259 4.44 16.50 24.91
C THR A 259 3.25 17.24 25.46
#